data_AF-A0A2U1K1K0-F1
#
_entry.id   AF-A0A2U1K1K0-F1
#
_cell.length_a   1.000
_cell.length_b   1.000
_cell.length_c   1.000
_cell.angle_alpha   90.00
_cell.angle_beta   90.00
_cell.angle_gamma   90.00
#
_symmetry.space_group_name_H-M   'P 1'
#
loop_
_entity.id
_entity.type
_entity.pdbx_description
1 polymer ?
#
loop_
_entity_poly.entity_id
_entity_poly.type
_entity_poly.pdbx_seq_one_letter_code
_entity_poly.pdbx_strand_id
1 'polypeptide(L)'
;MNRLVIIGNGFDLAHGLPTSYKDFIDDYWKNINNTCYEDDFIKLNIDEIGSYDGINSYSNLVDILNNYFIKYGNVWKVKMEENEFFLYKPLRTTMSKTSLLKFKNDFFRILNQQMNVKNWVDIENIYYEILKSKTKEEPGKYLYYGNVGKLNKEFNQVQNLLEKYLEEKVLAKYHFEHFSGENQDWLKIHEKLKPISLLSNEENILKEFSNLSDRNKIEVNFLEEKNRVIVNKLYFLNFNYTPTIVKYSGIVQNDRIETNVNFIHGKLSNKEDPINFGFGDEMDDDYRFIENINNNEYLRNFKSFQYLQNSNYNDLLSYIDSDKFQVYIMGHSCGLSDRTLLNTVFEHNNCRSIKVFYHLKKDGTDNYTEIIQNISRHFNKKALMREKIVNKTLCQPLPQIQLPLK
;
A
#
# COMPACT_ATOMS: atom_id res chain seq x y z
N MET A 1 -26.88 -9.69 -7.43
CA MET A 1 -25.49 -10.20 -7.39
C MET A 1 -24.71 -9.21 -6.55
N ASN A 2 -23.88 -9.68 -5.63
CA ASN A 2 -23.22 -8.78 -4.66
C ASN A 2 -21.96 -8.13 -5.25
N ARG A 3 -21.41 -7.12 -4.57
CA ARG A 3 -20.20 -6.40 -5.02
C ARG A 3 -19.18 -6.33 -3.89
N LEU A 4 -17.98 -6.85 -4.16
CA LEU A 4 -16.80 -6.70 -3.32
C LEU A 4 -15.96 -5.54 -3.84
N VAL A 5 -15.69 -4.52 -3.02
CA VAL A 5 -14.86 -3.39 -3.40
C VAL A 5 -13.55 -3.47 -2.63
N ILE A 6 -12.47 -3.77 -3.34
CA ILE A 6 -11.11 -3.80 -2.82
C ILE A 6 -10.56 -2.37 -2.86
N ILE A 7 -10.27 -1.83 -1.68
CA ILE A 7 -9.74 -0.48 -1.48
C ILE A 7 -8.28 -0.60 -1.04
N GLY A 8 -7.38 0.12 -1.72
CA GLY A 8 -5.98 0.21 -1.32
C GLY A 8 -5.45 1.64 -1.34
N ASN A 9 -4.14 1.80 -1.15
CA ASN A 9 -3.55 3.09 -0.79
C ASN A 9 -3.76 4.20 -1.83
N GLY A 10 -3.85 3.82 -3.11
CA GLY A 10 -4.22 4.73 -4.20
C GLY A 10 -5.59 5.36 -4.04
N PHE A 11 -6.49 4.80 -3.22
CA PHE A 11 -7.77 5.41 -2.88
C PHE A 11 -7.56 6.59 -1.94
N ASP A 12 -6.76 6.45 -0.90
CA ASP A 12 -6.42 7.56 0.01
C ASP A 12 -5.64 8.66 -0.73
N LEU A 13 -4.70 8.29 -1.60
CA LEU A 13 -4.01 9.23 -2.48
C LEU A 13 -4.97 9.95 -3.43
N ALA A 14 -5.97 9.25 -3.96
CA ALA A 14 -7.03 9.87 -4.75
C ALA A 14 -7.94 10.80 -3.94
N HIS A 15 -7.85 10.78 -2.60
CA HIS A 15 -8.49 11.73 -1.70
C HIS A 15 -7.55 12.84 -1.21
N GLY A 16 -6.33 12.92 -1.76
CA GLY A 16 -5.33 13.92 -1.39
C GLY A 16 -4.70 13.69 -0.01
N LEU A 17 -4.78 12.47 0.52
CA LEU A 17 -4.15 12.10 1.79
C LEU A 17 -2.70 11.66 1.55
N PRO A 18 -1.72 12.17 2.32
CA PRO A 18 -0.31 11.83 2.17
C PRO A 18 -0.04 10.47 2.82
N THR A 19 -0.44 9.40 2.14
CA THR A 19 -0.43 8.02 2.64
C THR A 19 0.56 7.13 1.91
N SER A 20 1.31 7.68 0.93
CA SER A 20 2.37 6.90 0.29
C SER A 20 3.54 6.68 1.24
N TYR A 21 4.27 5.57 1.05
CA TYR A 21 5.53 5.36 1.78
C TYR A 21 6.57 6.44 1.48
N LYS A 22 6.46 7.14 0.34
CA LYS A 22 7.29 8.30 0.06
C LYS A 22 6.94 9.48 0.98
N ASP A 23 5.66 9.80 1.13
CA ASP A 23 5.22 10.90 2.01
C ASP A 23 5.66 10.65 3.46
N PHE A 24 5.55 9.40 3.91
CA PHE A 24 6.05 8.93 5.20
C PHE A 24 7.57 9.15 5.37
N ILE A 25 8.38 8.62 4.44
CA ILE A 25 9.84 8.72 4.54
C ILE A 25 10.30 10.19 4.44
N ASP A 26 9.70 10.97 3.54
CA ASP A 26 10.06 12.38 3.39
C ASP A 26 9.66 13.21 4.62
N ASP A 27 8.52 12.94 5.27
CA ASP A 27 8.14 13.63 6.53
C ASP A 27 9.15 13.34 7.65
N TYR A 28 9.65 12.10 7.77
CA TYR A 28 10.71 11.78 8.72
C TYR A 28 11.92 12.72 8.56
N TRP A 29 12.42 12.90 7.33
CA TRP A 29 13.57 13.79 7.09
C TRP A 29 13.24 15.26 7.29
N LYS A 30 12.03 15.71 6.90
CA LYS A 30 11.57 17.10 7.11
C LYS A 30 11.49 17.50 8.58
N ASN A 31 11.28 16.53 9.47
CA ASN A 31 11.22 16.79 10.91
C ASN A 31 12.63 16.91 11.55
N ILE A 32 13.72 16.68 10.80
CA ILE A 32 15.08 16.90 11.29
C ILE A 32 15.42 18.39 11.14
N ASN A 33 15.39 19.10 12.27
CA ASN A 33 15.53 20.55 12.32
C ASN A 33 16.91 21.06 12.79
N ASN A 34 17.81 20.15 13.21
CA ASN A 34 19.13 20.49 13.74
C ASN A 34 20.24 19.83 12.92
N THR A 35 21.41 20.49 12.90
CA THR A 35 22.64 20.00 12.27
C THR A 35 23.24 18.80 13.00
N CYS A 36 22.98 18.69 14.31
CA CYS A 36 23.19 17.50 15.12
C CYS A 36 21.84 16.89 15.52
N TYR A 37 21.60 15.64 15.12
CA TYR A 37 20.36 14.92 15.42
C TYR A 37 20.65 13.45 15.70
N GLU A 38 19.99 12.86 16.69
CA GLU A 38 20.14 11.46 17.02
C GLU A 38 18.82 10.90 17.56
N ASP A 39 18.36 9.80 16.97
CA ASP A 39 17.18 9.06 17.40
C ASP A 39 17.43 7.55 17.30
N ASP A 40 16.38 6.72 17.27
CA ASP A 40 16.50 5.27 17.14
C ASP A 40 16.89 4.78 15.73
N PHE A 41 16.74 5.62 14.71
CA PHE A 41 16.96 5.26 13.31
C PHE A 41 18.29 5.76 12.79
N ILE A 42 18.70 6.98 13.15
CA ILE A 42 19.92 7.61 12.65
C ILE A 42 20.68 8.38 13.74
N LYS A 43 21.94 8.69 13.42
CA LYS A 43 22.73 9.74 14.03
C LYS A 43 23.30 10.62 12.92
N LEU A 44 22.96 11.89 12.91
CA LEU A 44 23.37 12.90 11.95
C LEU A 44 24.24 13.95 12.66
N ASN A 45 25.39 14.27 12.06
CA ASN A 45 26.22 15.41 12.43
C ASN A 45 26.73 16.07 11.16
N ILE A 46 26.14 17.21 10.83
CA ILE A 46 26.47 18.03 9.67
C ILE A 46 26.75 19.49 10.07
N ASP A 47 27.17 19.74 11.32
CA ASP A 47 27.52 21.09 11.82
C ASP A 47 28.58 21.78 10.94
N GLU A 48 29.50 20.99 10.39
CA GLU A 48 30.58 21.49 9.54
C GLU A 48 30.11 21.85 8.12
N ILE A 49 28.91 21.41 7.75
CA ILE A 49 28.27 21.71 6.48
C ILE A 49 27.52 23.02 6.70
N GLY A 50 27.97 24.09 6.04
CA GLY A 50 27.44 25.43 6.22
C GLY A 50 25.94 25.56 5.87
N SER A 51 25.43 26.78 5.74
CA SER A 51 23.98 27.01 5.57
C SER A 51 23.32 26.19 4.45
N TYR A 52 22.24 25.48 4.79
CA TYR A 52 21.35 24.75 3.87
C TYR A 52 19.89 24.98 4.27
N ASP A 53 18.97 24.90 3.30
CA ASP A 53 17.54 25.19 3.48
C ASP A 53 16.76 23.97 4.02
N GLY A 54 17.20 23.45 5.17
CA GLY A 54 16.64 22.25 5.80
C GLY A 54 16.86 20.96 5.01
N ILE A 55 16.32 19.85 5.52
CA ILE A 55 16.39 18.53 4.87
C ILE A 55 14.98 18.11 4.47
N ASN A 56 14.71 18.06 3.17
CA ASN A 56 13.37 17.73 2.66
C ASN A 56 13.14 16.23 2.39
N SER A 57 14.22 15.49 2.20
CA SER A 57 14.25 14.05 1.93
C SER A 57 15.67 13.52 2.08
N TYR A 58 15.84 12.20 2.12
CA TYR A 58 17.17 11.57 2.05
C TYR A 58 17.93 11.94 0.76
N SER A 59 17.23 12.02 -0.37
CA SER A 59 17.82 12.44 -1.65
C SER A 59 18.37 13.86 -1.57
N ASN A 60 17.58 14.78 -1.01
CA ASN A 60 17.99 16.16 -0.77
C ASN A 60 19.18 16.25 0.21
N LEU A 61 19.23 15.42 1.26
CA LEU A 61 20.40 15.33 2.13
C LEU A 61 21.65 14.92 1.33
N VAL A 62 21.56 13.85 0.52
CA VAL A 62 22.67 13.38 -0.32
C VAL A 62 23.14 14.49 -1.26
N ASP A 63 22.22 15.27 -1.85
CA ASP A 63 22.56 16.42 -2.69
C ASP A 63 23.27 17.54 -1.92
N ILE A 64 22.82 17.85 -0.69
CA ILE A 64 23.50 18.82 0.19
C ILE A 64 24.94 18.37 0.44
N LEU A 65 25.14 17.09 0.78
CA LEU A 65 26.48 16.51 1.01
C LEU A 65 27.36 16.58 -0.24
N ASN A 66 26.79 16.27 -1.41
CA ASN A 66 27.50 16.28 -2.69
C ASN A 66 27.85 17.71 -3.16
N ASN A 67 26.95 18.68 -2.96
CA ASN A 67 27.20 20.07 -3.33
C ASN A 67 28.30 20.70 -2.45
N TYR A 68 28.33 20.36 -1.16
CA TYR A 68 29.43 20.72 -0.28
C TYR A 68 30.76 20.16 -0.82
N PHE A 69 30.78 18.92 -1.31
CA PHE A 69 31.97 18.33 -1.95
C PHE A 69 32.45 19.11 -3.20
N ILE A 70 31.53 19.48 -4.10
CA ILE A 70 31.88 20.21 -5.34
C ILE A 70 32.53 21.56 -5.00
N LYS A 71 32.01 22.25 -3.97
CA LYS A 71 32.53 23.57 -3.53
C LYS A 71 34.00 23.53 -3.10
N TYR A 72 34.50 22.41 -2.56
CA TYR A 72 35.89 22.26 -2.09
C TYR A 72 36.78 21.46 -3.07
N GLY A 73 36.38 21.34 -4.34
CA GLY A 73 37.29 20.99 -5.45
C GLY A 73 37.78 19.54 -5.50
N ASN A 74 36.95 18.57 -5.14
CA ASN A 74 37.27 17.12 -5.17
C ASN A 74 38.39 16.66 -4.21
N VAL A 75 38.89 17.55 -3.35
CA VAL A 75 39.91 17.26 -2.34
C VAL A 75 39.31 16.44 -1.18
N TRP A 76 38.03 16.66 -0.87
CA TRP A 76 37.27 15.92 0.13
C TRP A 76 36.53 14.76 -0.51
N LYS A 77 36.19 13.71 0.24
CA LYS A 77 35.36 12.61 -0.26
C LYS A 77 34.24 12.30 0.70
N VAL A 78 33.00 12.24 0.22
CA VAL A 78 31.89 11.64 0.95
C VAL A 78 31.74 10.21 0.45
N LYS A 79 31.85 9.24 1.35
CA LYS A 79 31.66 7.84 0.98
C LYS A 79 30.76 7.17 2.00
N MET A 80 29.84 6.37 1.50
CA MET A 80 29.06 5.45 2.30
C MET A 80 29.85 4.16 2.50
N GLU A 81 30.09 3.79 3.75
CA GLU A 81 30.73 2.55 4.17
C GLU A 81 29.77 1.83 5.11
N GLU A 82 29.35 0.63 4.72
CA GLU A 82 28.35 -0.19 5.44
C GLU A 82 27.02 0.54 5.68
N ASN A 83 26.86 1.16 6.85
CA ASN A 83 25.68 1.89 7.28
C ASN A 83 25.97 3.36 7.63
N GLU A 84 27.17 3.86 7.32
CA GLU A 84 27.62 5.21 7.66
C GLU A 84 28.12 6.01 6.46
N PHE A 85 27.81 7.30 6.41
CA PHE A 85 28.42 8.28 5.54
C PHE A 85 29.58 8.95 6.25
N PHE A 86 30.75 8.90 5.64
CA PHE A 86 31.95 9.56 6.14
C PHE A 86 32.38 10.70 5.22
N LEU A 87 32.80 11.79 5.84
CA LEU A 87 33.54 12.88 5.22
C LEU A 87 35.04 12.66 5.45
N TYR A 88 35.77 12.55 4.36
CA TYR A 88 37.21 12.46 4.34
C TYR A 88 37.81 13.81 3.96
N LYS A 89 38.59 14.42 4.84
CA LYS A 89 39.32 15.66 4.55
C LYS A 89 40.83 15.44 4.67
N PRO A 90 41.62 15.80 3.66
CA PRO A 90 43.06 15.73 3.75
C PRO A 90 43.56 16.84 4.67
N LEU A 91 44.32 16.42 5.66
CA LEU A 91 45.18 17.24 6.49
C LEU A 91 46.60 17.18 5.92
N ARG A 92 47.49 18.07 6.39
CA ARG A 92 48.86 18.24 5.86
C ARG A 92 49.65 16.93 5.70
N THR A 93 49.40 15.92 6.53
CA THR A 93 50.09 14.62 6.51
C THR A 93 49.17 13.40 6.71
N THR A 94 47.87 13.61 6.95
CA THR A 94 46.91 12.54 7.29
C THR A 94 45.55 12.80 6.65
N MET A 95 44.65 11.81 6.68
CA MET A 95 43.26 11.99 6.27
C MET A 95 42.39 11.99 7.53
N SER A 96 41.66 13.08 7.78
CA SER A 96 40.61 13.08 8.80
C SER A 96 39.37 12.36 8.27
N LYS A 97 38.71 11.57 9.13
CA LYS A 97 37.48 10.84 8.85
C LYS A 97 36.42 11.27 9.86
N THR A 98 35.39 11.95 9.39
CA THR A 98 34.26 12.43 10.22
C THR A 98 32.99 11.67 9.82
N SER A 99 32.27 11.09 10.77
CA SER A 99 30.98 10.45 10.50
C SER A 99 29.90 11.53 10.40
N LEU A 100 29.22 11.59 9.25
CA LEU A 100 28.17 12.57 8.96
C LEU A 100 26.78 12.01 9.23
N LEU A 101 26.51 10.79 8.79
CA LEU A 101 25.23 10.13 8.96
C LEU A 101 25.46 8.64 9.23
N LYS A 102 25.01 8.14 10.36
CA LYS A 102 25.00 6.72 10.71
C LYS A 102 23.58 6.23 10.80
N PHE A 103 23.25 5.17 10.06
CA PHE A 103 22.00 4.45 10.24
C PHE A 103 22.13 3.45 11.39
N LYS A 104 21.32 3.61 12.42
CA LYS A 104 21.17 2.64 13.52
C LYS A 104 20.22 1.50 13.13
N ASN A 105 19.25 1.79 12.26
CA ASN A 105 18.35 0.82 11.67
C ASN A 105 18.76 0.54 10.20
N ASP A 106 19.27 -0.66 9.95
CA ASP A 106 19.83 -1.07 8.65
C ASP A 106 18.73 -1.32 7.60
N PHE A 107 17.55 -1.78 8.02
CA PHE A 107 16.40 -1.89 7.14
C PHE A 107 15.94 -0.51 6.64
N PHE A 108 15.81 0.47 7.52
CA PHE A 108 15.45 1.85 7.18
C PHE A 108 16.46 2.50 6.23
N ARG A 109 17.75 2.20 6.38
CA ARG A 109 18.78 2.60 5.40
C ARG A 109 18.47 2.09 4.00
N ILE A 110 18.14 0.80 3.87
CA ILE A 110 17.82 0.19 2.58
C ILE A 110 16.58 0.86 1.97
N LEU A 111 15.54 1.14 2.77
CA LEU A 111 14.34 1.85 2.30
C LEU A 111 14.70 3.24 1.72
N ASN A 112 15.49 4.03 2.45
CA ASN A 112 15.92 5.36 2.01
C ASN A 112 16.76 5.31 0.72
N GLN A 113 17.67 4.34 0.61
CA GLN A 113 18.46 4.13 -0.60
C GLN A 113 17.60 3.73 -1.80
N GLN A 114 16.61 2.85 -1.62
CA GLN A 114 15.70 2.46 -2.70
C GLN A 114 14.81 3.63 -3.12
N MET A 115 14.30 4.40 -2.16
CA MET A 115 13.50 5.60 -2.44
C MET A 115 14.28 6.62 -3.28
N ASN A 116 15.56 6.83 -2.98
CA ASN A 116 16.43 7.72 -3.75
C ASN A 116 16.59 7.32 -5.22
N VAL A 117 16.58 6.01 -5.52
CA VAL A 117 16.80 5.50 -6.88
C VAL A 117 15.50 5.44 -7.68
N LYS A 118 14.39 5.03 -7.05
CA LYS A 118 13.14 4.69 -7.75
C LYS A 118 12.01 5.69 -7.54
N ASN A 119 12.12 6.59 -6.55
CA ASN A 119 11.04 7.45 -6.08
C ASN A 119 9.78 6.70 -5.59
N TRP A 120 9.89 5.40 -5.34
CA TRP A 120 8.87 4.58 -4.70
C TRP A 120 9.52 3.40 -3.98
N VAL A 121 8.80 2.82 -3.03
CA VAL A 121 9.24 1.67 -2.26
C VAL A 121 8.05 0.77 -1.95
N ASP A 122 8.27 -0.53 -1.87
CA ASP A 122 7.34 -1.52 -1.30
C ASP A 122 8.07 -2.12 -0.10
N ILE A 123 7.69 -1.66 1.09
CA ILE A 123 8.41 -1.95 2.33
C ILE A 123 8.32 -3.45 2.63
N GLU A 124 7.14 -4.04 2.44
CA GLU A 124 6.88 -5.45 2.70
C GLU A 124 7.64 -6.35 1.74
N ASN A 125 7.69 -6.01 0.45
CA ASN A 125 8.48 -6.77 -0.51
C ASN A 125 9.99 -6.65 -0.25
N ILE A 126 10.50 -5.49 0.17
CA ILE A 126 11.92 -5.36 0.53
C ILE A 126 12.25 -6.23 1.75
N TYR A 127 11.39 -6.24 2.77
CA TYR A 127 11.55 -7.13 3.92
C TYR A 127 11.64 -8.59 3.46
N TYR A 128 10.72 -9.03 2.61
CA TYR A 128 10.70 -10.40 2.10
C TYR A 128 11.95 -10.76 1.27
N GLU A 129 12.40 -9.88 0.40
CA GLU A 129 13.64 -10.08 -0.38
C GLU A 129 14.88 -10.21 0.53
N ILE A 130 14.95 -9.43 1.61
CA ILE A 130 16.03 -9.57 2.60
C ILE A 130 15.89 -10.92 3.32
N LEU A 131 14.68 -11.29 3.76
CA LEU A 131 14.42 -12.56 4.43
C LEU A 131 14.85 -13.76 3.58
N LYS A 132 14.52 -13.76 2.28
CA LYS A 132 14.94 -14.78 1.30
C LYS A 132 16.46 -14.91 1.19
N SER A 133 17.18 -13.79 1.19
CA SER A 133 18.65 -13.85 1.17
C SER A 133 19.24 -14.52 2.41
N LYS A 134 18.53 -14.44 3.55
CA LYS A 134 18.94 -15.08 4.81
C LYS A 134 18.55 -16.55 4.90
N THR A 135 17.68 -17.05 4.04
CA THR A 135 17.33 -18.48 3.97
C THR A 135 18.26 -19.25 3.05
N LYS A 136 18.64 -18.66 1.91
CA LYS A 136 19.45 -19.33 0.89
C LYS A 136 20.96 -19.20 1.09
N GLU A 137 21.41 -18.38 2.05
CA GLU A 137 22.82 -17.99 2.22
C GLU A 137 23.47 -17.41 0.94
N GLU A 138 22.66 -16.93 0.02
CA GLU A 138 23.11 -16.32 -1.24
C GLU A 138 23.20 -14.79 -1.08
N PRO A 139 24.08 -14.13 -1.86
CA PRO A 139 24.11 -12.67 -1.90
C PRO A 139 22.75 -12.14 -2.37
N GLY A 140 21.99 -11.60 -1.42
CA GLY A 140 20.68 -11.03 -1.66
C GLY A 140 20.72 -9.77 -2.52
N LYS A 141 19.56 -9.43 -3.09
CA LYS A 141 19.34 -8.16 -3.80
C LYS A 141 19.67 -6.93 -2.96
N TYR A 142 19.52 -7.04 -1.64
CA TYR A 142 19.77 -5.97 -0.69
C TYR A 142 20.87 -6.40 0.28
N LEU A 143 21.89 -5.57 0.43
CA LEU A 143 22.98 -5.79 1.36
C LEU A 143 22.52 -5.42 2.77
N TYR A 144 22.08 -6.44 3.52
CA TYR A 144 21.62 -6.34 4.90
C TYR A 144 22.52 -7.15 5.83
N TYR A 145 23.07 -6.52 6.87
CA TYR A 145 24.10 -7.14 7.71
C TYR A 145 23.55 -7.87 8.95
N GLY A 146 22.29 -7.63 9.32
CA GLY A 146 21.67 -8.26 10.48
C GLY A 146 21.29 -9.73 10.28
N ASN A 147 20.99 -10.41 11.39
CA ASN A 147 20.27 -11.68 11.40
C ASN A 147 18.75 -11.44 11.30
N VAL A 148 17.96 -12.50 11.16
CA VAL A 148 16.48 -12.39 11.01
C VAL A 148 15.81 -11.76 12.23
N GLY A 149 16.27 -12.06 13.45
CA GLY A 149 15.74 -11.41 14.66
C GLY A 149 15.95 -9.90 14.66
N LYS A 150 17.13 -9.42 14.20
CA LYS A 150 17.40 -7.99 14.02
C LYS A 150 16.53 -7.40 12.91
N LEU A 151 16.35 -8.10 11.78
CA LEU A 151 15.48 -7.67 10.69
C LEU A 151 14.04 -7.49 11.17
N ASN A 152 13.51 -8.45 11.92
CA ASN A 152 12.16 -8.37 12.50
C ASN A 152 12.00 -7.18 13.45
N LYS A 153 13.00 -6.94 14.31
CA LYS A 153 13.00 -5.78 15.20
C LYS A 153 13.01 -4.46 14.43
N GLU A 154 13.88 -4.35 13.43
CA GLU A 154 14.01 -3.13 12.61
C GLU A 154 12.79 -2.88 11.74
N PHE A 155 12.16 -3.94 11.21
CA PHE A 155 10.90 -3.88 10.49
C PHE A 155 9.77 -3.36 11.38
N ASN A 156 9.65 -3.89 12.61
CA ASN A 156 8.67 -3.43 13.59
C ASN A 156 8.91 -1.96 14.01
N GLN A 157 10.17 -1.51 14.11
CA GLN A 157 10.47 -0.10 14.35
C GLN A 157 9.93 0.79 13.22
N VAL A 158 10.13 0.40 11.96
CA VAL A 158 9.60 1.13 10.79
C VAL A 158 8.07 1.12 10.79
N GLN A 159 7.44 -0.01 11.13
CA GLN A 159 5.99 -0.09 11.30
C GLN A 159 5.50 0.94 12.33
N ASN A 160 6.04 0.93 13.55
CA ASN A 160 5.65 1.87 14.60
C ASN A 160 5.83 3.35 14.16
N LEU A 161 6.89 3.64 13.41
CA LEU A 161 7.14 4.99 12.89
C LEU A 161 6.10 5.38 11.82
N LEU A 162 5.71 4.45 10.95
CA LEU A 162 4.64 4.63 9.96
C LEU A 162 3.29 4.86 10.64
N GLU A 163 2.95 4.08 11.66
CA GLU A 163 1.70 4.23 12.42
C GLU A 163 1.60 5.63 13.04
N LYS A 164 2.67 6.06 13.73
CA LYS A 164 2.78 7.41 14.29
C LYS A 164 2.61 8.50 13.23
N TYR A 165 3.25 8.33 12.07
CA TYR A 165 3.11 9.27 10.96
C TYR A 165 1.66 9.38 10.48
N LEU A 166 0.97 8.26 10.26
CA LEU A 166 -0.41 8.26 9.79
C LEU A 166 -1.36 8.86 10.83
N GLU A 167 -1.13 8.61 12.12
CA GLU A 167 -1.89 9.24 13.21
C GLU A 167 -1.72 10.77 13.21
N GLU A 168 -0.47 11.25 13.25
CA GLU A 168 -0.16 12.68 13.43
C GLU A 168 -0.36 13.52 12.16
N LYS A 169 -0.09 12.96 10.99
CA LYS A 169 -0.06 13.71 9.72
C LYS A 169 -1.28 13.47 8.85
N VAL A 170 -2.04 12.40 9.09
CA VAL A 170 -3.24 12.05 8.33
C VAL A 170 -4.48 12.14 9.20
N LEU A 171 -4.63 11.29 10.23
CA LEU A 171 -5.83 11.27 11.06
C LEU A 171 -6.06 12.57 11.84
N ALA A 172 -4.99 13.15 12.39
CA ALA A 172 -5.06 14.39 13.16
C ALA A 172 -5.22 15.65 12.29
N LYS A 173 -4.99 15.58 10.97
CA LYS A 173 -4.98 16.76 10.07
C LYS A 173 -6.12 16.83 9.08
N TYR A 174 -6.85 15.75 8.82
CA TYR A 174 -7.89 15.71 7.78
C TYR A 174 -9.27 15.39 8.33
N HIS A 175 -10.30 16.03 7.78
CA HIS A 175 -11.71 15.79 8.12
C HIS A 175 -12.27 14.63 7.31
N PHE A 176 -12.45 13.46 7.94
CA PHE A 176 -13.03 12.27 7.31
C PHE A 176 -14.56 12.29 7.27
N GLU A 177 -15.23 13.13 8.07
CA GLU A 177 -16.69 13.13 8.20
C GLU A 177 -17.39 14.24 7.42
N HIS A 178 -16.66 15.27 6.99
CA HIS A 178 -17.21 16.56 6.52
C HIS A 178 -16.81 16.93 5.07
N PHE A 179 -16.64 15.94 4.20
CA PHE A 179 -16.38 16.23 2.78
C PHE A 179 -17.66 16.46 1.92
N SER A 180 -18.84 16.50 2.54
CA SER A 180 -20.12 16.75 1.85
C SER A 180 -20.54 18.24 1.78
N GLY A 181 -19.78 19.15 2.42
CA GLY A 181 -20.22 20.53 2.67
C GLY A 181 -20.01 21.54 1.53
N GLU A 182 -18.96 21.40 0.70
CA GLU A 182 -18.61 22.42 -0.30
C GLU A 182 -18.23 21.85 -1.68
N ASN A 183 -17.63 20.66 -1.75
CA ASN A 183 -17.26 20.02 -3.01
C ASN A 183 -18.13 18.78 -3.25
N GLN A 184 -18.97 18.82 -4.30
CA GLN A 184 -19.81 17.68 -4.71
C GLN A 184 -19.01 16.53 -5.34
N ASP A 185 -17.68 16.63 -5.46
CA ASP A 185 -16.83 15.59 -6.06
C ASP A 185 -16.96 14.21 -5.40
N TRP A 186 -17.35 14.12 -4.12
CA TRP A 186 -17.64 12.83 -3.47
C TRP A 186 -18.78 12.05 -4.15
N LEU A 187 -19.73 12.75 -4.79
CA LEU A 187 -20.80 12.13 -5.57
C LEU A 187 -20.22 11.28 -6.71
N LYS A 188 -19.07 11.68 -7.28
CA LYS A 188 -18.41 10.92 -8.35
C LYS A 188 -17.99 9.53 -7.87
N ILE A 189 -17.55 9.39 -6.62
CA ILE A 189 -17.22 8.08 -6.04
C ILE A 189 -18.48 7.34 -5.63
N HIS A 190 -19.42 8.02 -4.96
CA HIS A 190 -20.70 7.43 -4.55
C HIS A 190 -21.46 6.81 -5.72
N GLU A 191 -21.51 7.49 -6.87
CA GLU A 191 -22.12 6.96 -8.09
C GLU A 191 -21.49 5.65 -8.59
N LYS A 192 -20.18 5.46 -8.38
CA LYS A 192 -19.48 4.20 -8.74
C LYS A 192 -19.66 3.11 -7.71
N LEU A 193 -20.04 3.44 -6.47
CA LEU A 193 -20.25 2.48 -5.40
C LEU A 193 -21.68 1.93 -5.33
N LYS A 194 -22.58 2.37 -6.23
CA LYS A 194 -23.92 1.80 -6.34
C LYS A 194 -23.86 0.29 -6.61
N PRO A 195 -24.83 -0.52 -6.13
CA PRO A 195 -24.87 -1.96 -6.38
C PRO A 195 -25.19 -2.27 -7.85
N ILE A 196 -25.09 -3.54 -8.24
CA ILE A 196 -25.64 -4.01 -9.53
C ILE A 196 -27.18 -3.99 -9.42
N SER A 197 -27.80 -2.93 -9.91
CA SER A 197 -29.26 -2.71 -9.86
C SER A 197 -29.74 -2.01 -11.12
N LEU A 198 -31.02 -2.21 -11.45
CA LEU A 198 -31.73 -1.45 -12.48
C LEU A 198 -31.63 0.07 -12.25
N LEU A 199 -31.56 0.50 -10.99
CA LEU A 199 -31.51 1.92 -10.59
C LEU A 199 -30.11 2.53 -10.67
N SER A 200 -29.08 1.73 -10.90
CA SER A 200 -27.68 2.18 -10.88
C SER A 200 -27.25 2.86 -12.19
N ASN A 201 -28.09 2.86 -13.23
CA ASN A 201 -27.80 3.42 -14.56
C ASN A 201 -26.43 2.96 -15.13
N GLU A 202 -25.95 1.77 -14.76
CA GLU A 202 -24.69 1.23 -15.27
C GLU A 202 -24.87 0.79 -16.73
N GLU A 203 -24.53 1.69 -17.66
CA GLU A 203 -24.46 1.34 -19.07
C GLU A 203 -23.49 0.18 -19.28
N ASN A 204 -23.93 -0.85 -19.99
CA ASN A 204 -23.12 -2.02 -20.37
C ASN A 204 -22.74 -2.99 -19.23
N ILE A 205 -23.39 -2.96 -18.06
CA ILE A 205 -23.10 -3.90 -16.95
C ILE A 205 -23.06 -5.37 -17.40
N LEU A 206 -23.96 -5.80 -18.28
CA LEU A 206 -23.98 -7.17 -18.80
C LEU A 206 -22.73 -7.54 -19.60
N LYS A 207 -22.07 -6.56 -20.24
CA LYS A 207 -20.82 -6.76 -21.00
C LYS A 207 -19.61 -6.95 -20.09
N GLU A 208 -19.73 -6.64 -18.80
CA GLU A 208 -18.68 -6.87 -17.80
C GLU A 208 -18.59 -8.33 -17.34
N PHE A 209 -19.54 -9.17 -17.75
CA PHE A 209 -19.58 -10.60 -17.43
C PHE A 209 -19.41 -11.43 -18.69
N SER A 210 -18.49 -12.39 -18.68
CA SER A 210 -18.27 -13.28 -19.84
C SER A 210 -19.30 -14.41 -19.92
N ASN A 211 -19.81 -14.88 -18.78
CA ASN A 211 -20.71 -16.03 -18.68
C ASN A 211 -22.18 -15.64 -18.96
N LEU A 212 -22.83 -16.37 -19.88
CA LEU A 212 -24.22 -16.11 -20.26
C LEU A 212 -25.22 -16.35 -19.11
N SER A 213 -25.00 -17.37 -18.27
CA SER A 213 -25.86 -17.64 -17.11
C SER A 213 -25.81 -16.50 -16.10
N ASP A 214 -24.63 -15.88 -15.91
CA ASP A 214 -24.49 -14.73 -15.03
C ASP A 214 -25.21 -13.50 -15.58
N ARG A 215 -25.11 -13.24 -16.90
CA ARG A 215 -25.88 -12.18 -17.57
C ARG A 215 -27.39 -12.37 -17.40
N ASN A 216 -27.88 -13.58 -17.69
CA ASN A 216 -29.29 -13.91 -17.55
C ASN A 216 -29.77 -13.74 -16.09
N LYS A 217 -28.96 -14.13 -15.10
CA LYS A 217 -29.28 -13.92 -13.67
C LYS A 217 -29.41 -12.42 -13.35
N ILE A 218 -28.53 -11.58 -13.88
CA ILE A 218 -28.59 -10.13 -13.69
C ILE A 218 -29.84 -9.53 -14.35
N GLU A 219 -30.16 -9.92 -15.59
CA GLU A 219 -31.37 -9.46 -16.28
C GLU A 219 -32.65 -9.86 -15.54
N VAL A 220 -32.74 -11.11 -15.07
CA VAL A 220 -33.86 -11.58 -14.25
C VAL A 220 -33.98 -10.76 -12.96
N ASN A 221 -32.86 -10.52 -12.26
CA ASN A 221 -32.86 -9.67 -11.07
C ASN A 221 -33.39 -8.26 -11.37
N PHE A 222 -33.01 -7.65 -12.49
CA PHE A 222 -33.51 -6.32 -12.89
C PHE A 222 -35.01 -6.31 -13.19
N LEU A 223 -35.57 -7.40 -13.74
CA LEU A 223 -37.01 -7.52 -13.94
C LEU A 223 -37.76 -7.65 -12.61
N GLU A 224 -37.19 -8.40 -11.66
CA GLU A 224 -37.76 -8.58 -10.34
C GLU A 224 -37.68 -7.31 -9.48
N GLU A 225 -36.61 -6.51 -9.60
CA GLU A 225 -36.45 -5.21 -8.92
C GLU A 225 -37.59 -4.22 -9.22
N LYS A 226 -38.29 -4.39 -10.35
CA LYS A 226 -39.48 -3.57 -10.68
C LYS A 226 -40.66 -3.83 -9.74
N ASN A 227 -40.74 -5.03 -9.18
CA ASN A 227 -41.90 -5.51 -8.42
C ASN A 227 -41.58 -5.78 -6.93
N ARG A 228 -40.30 -5.93 -6.57
CA ARG A 228 -39.85 -6.14 -5.19
C ARG A 228 -38.51 -5.46 -4.92
N VAL A 229 -38.27 -5.08 -3.67
CA VAL A 229 -36.95 -4.59 -3.25
C VAL A 229 -35.99 -5.78 -3.17
N ILE A 230 -34.95 -5.78 -4.00
CA ILE A 230 -33.83 -6.73 -3.89
C ILE A 230 -32.70 -6.06 -3.11
N VAL A 231 -32.24 -6.70 -2.04
CA VAL A 231 -31.11 -6.22 -1.26
C VAL A 231 -29.83 -6.82 -1.84
N ASN A 232 -29.07 -6.01 -2.59
CA ASN A 232 -27.71 -6.36 -3.00
C ASN A 232 -26.74 -5.88 -1.91
N LYS A 233 -25.74 -6.72 -1.58
CA LYS A 233 -24.74 -6.40 -0.58
C LYS A 233 -23.51 -5.76 -1.20
N LEU A 234 -22.96 -4.76 -0.51
CA LEU A 234 -21.70 -4.11 -0.86
C LEU A 234 -20.68 -4.33 0.26
N TYR A 235 -19.65 -5.09 -0.04
CA TYR A 235 -18.60 -5.42 0.92
C TYR A 235 -17.34 -4.66 0.57
N PHE A 236 -16.89 -3.77 1.45
CA PHE A 236 -15.65 -3.04 1.30
C PHE A 236 -14.53 -3.80 1.99
N LEU A 237 -13.55 -4.26 1.22
CA LEU A 237 -12.33 -4.84 1.73
C LEU A 237 -11.24 -3.77 1.71
N ASN A 238 -11.03 -3.13 2.86
CA ASN A 238 -10.13 -2.01 3.04
C ASN A 238 -8.74 -2.47 3.49
N PHE A 239 -7.74 -2.26 2.63
CA PHE A 239 -6.33 -2.53 2.90
C PHE A 239 -5.64 -1.30 3.50
N ASN A 240 -6.30 -0.14 3.51
CA ASN A 240 -5.77 1.09 4.10
C ASN A 240 -6.00 1.08 5.61
N TYR A 241 -5.12 1.76 6.32
CA TYR A 241 -5.24 1.94 7.76
C TYR A 241 -6.15 3.12 8.15
N THR A 242 -6.55 3.94 7.17
CA THR A 242 -7.40 5.12 7.36
C THR A 242 -8.90 4.78 7.19
N PRO A 243 -9.81 5.57 7.79
CA PRO A 243 -11.25 5.33 7.71
C PRO A 243 -11.93 5.97 6.48
N THR A 244 -11.20 6.38 5.43
CA THR A 244 -11.74 7.11 4.27
C THR A 244 -13.02 6.47 3.69
N ILE A 245 -13.04 5.15 3.55
CA ILE A 245 -14.18 4.41 2.99
C ILE A 245 -15.40 4.34 3.91
N VAL A 246 -15.23 4.51 5.23
CA VAL A 246 -16.30 4.40 6.23
C VAL A 246 -17.40 5.43 5.96
N LYS A 247 -17.01 6.66 5.59
CA LYS A 247 -17.99 7.70 5.27
C LYS A 247 -18.79 7.37 4.01
N TYR A 248 -18.16 6.84 2.97
CA TYR A 248 -18.87 6.37 1.78
C TYR A 248 -19.82 5.22 2.09
N SER A 249 -19.38 4.28 2.93
CA SER A 249 -20.24 3.20 3.41
C SER A 249 -21.50 3.75 4.10
N GLY A 250 -21.37 4.71 5.01
CA GLY A 250 -22.51 5.34 5.69
C GLY A 250 -23.44 6.13 4.74
N ILE A 251 -22.89 6.78 3.71
CA ILE A 251 -23.71 7.45 2.68
C ILE A 251 -24.51 6.42 1.89
N VAL A 252 -23.87 5.32 1.45
CA VAL A 252 -24.51 4.26 0.67
C VAL A 252 -25.58 3.53 1.49
N GLN A 253 -25.39 3.38 2.81
CA GLN A 253 -26.42 2.81 3.70
C GLN A 253 -27.72 3.63 3.72
N ASN A 254 -27.64 4.96 3.59
CA ASN A 254 -28.83 5.82 3.53
C ASN A 254 -29.68 5.54 2.28
N ASP A 255 -29.07 4.97 1.22
CA ASP A 255 -29.76 4.52 0.02
C ASP A 255 -30.36 3.11 0.16
N ARG A 256 -30.47 2.59 1.40
CA ARG A 256 -31.01 1.26 1.76
C ARG A 256 -30.20 0.09 1.19
N ILE A 257 -28.90 0.29 1.02
CA ILE A 257 -27.96 -0.74 0.57
C ILE A 257 -27.27 -1.33 1.80
N GLU A 258 -27.27 -2.66 1.92
CA GLU A 258 -26.53 -3.35 2.97
C GLU A 258 -25.03 -3.25 2.69
N THR A 259 -24.29 -2.61 3.60
CA THR A 259 -22.83 -2.47 3.47
C THR A 259 -22.09 -2.99 4.68
N ASN A 260 -20.89 -3.54 4.43
CA ASN A 260 -19.95 -3.94 5.45
C ASN A 260 -18.55 -3.42 5.09
N VAL A 261 -17.81 -2.93 6.08
CA VAL A 261 -16.41 -2.50 5.90
C VAL A 261 -15.52 -3.41 6.72
N ASN A 262 -14.66 -4.15 6.02
CA ASN A 262 -13.65 -5.03 6.60
C ASN A 262 -12.28 -4.37 6.44
N PHE A 263 -11.59 -4.16 7.57
CA PHE A 263 -10.24 -3.63 7.59
C PHE A 263 -9.26 -4.79 7.63
N ILE A 264 -8.97 -5.38 6.47
CA ILE A 264 -8.21 -6.63 6.41
C ILE A 264 -6.79 -6.50 6.97
N HIS A 265 -6.24 -5.29 6.93
CA HIS A 265 -4.96 -4.95 7.53
C HIS A 265 -5.06 -4.30 8.91
N GLY A 266 -6.22 -4.34 9.56
CA GLY A 266 -6.45 -3.69 10.83
C GLY A 266 -6.58 -2.17 10.74
N LYS A 267 -6.66 -1.53 11.90
CA LYS A 267 -6.95 -0.10 12.05
C LYS A 267 -5.87 0.59 12.88
N LEU A 268 -5.58 1.85 12.54
CA LEU A 268 -4.74 2.70 13.38
C LEU A 268 -5.33 2.82 14.80
N SER A 269 -4.46 2.84 15.80
CA SER A 269 -4.79 2.99 17.21
C SER A 269 -5.79 1.96 17.77
N ASN A 270 -6.00 0.81 17.12
CA ASN A 270 -6.89 -0.24 17.61
C ASN A 270 -6.12 -1.45 18.16
N LYS A 271 -6.29 -1.75 19.45
CA LYS A 271 -5.62 -2.88 20.12
C LYS A 271 -6.23 -4.24 19.78
N GLU A 272 -7.53 -4.29 19.47
CA GLU A 272 -8.24 -5.53 19.13
C GLU A 272 -8.09 -5.89 17.65
N ASP A 273 -7.78 -4.88 16.82
CA ASP A 273 -7.59 -5.02 15.38
C ASP A 273 -6.31 -4.26 14.95
N PRO A 274 -5.13 -4.71 15.44
CA PRO A 274 -3.87 -4.03 15.19
C PRO A 274 -3.47 -4.14 13.73
N ILE A 275 -2.53 -3.30 13.32
CA ILE A 275 -2.07 -3.26 11.94
C ILE A 275 -1.38 -4.55 11.52
N ASN A 276 -1.85 -5.15 10.42
CA ASN A 276 -1.23 -6.30 9.78
C ASN A 276 -0.20 -5.82 8.74
N PHE A 277 1.02 -5.55 9.22
CA PHE A 277 2.15 -5.18 8.40
C PHE A 277 3.06 -6.39 8.17
N GLY A 278 3.33 -6.74 6.91
CA GLY A 278 4.05 -7.97 6.61
C GLY A 278 3.91 -8.42 5.17
N PHE A 279 4.34 -9.64 4.87
CA PHE A 279 4.31 -10.18 3.51
C PHE A 279 3.36 -11.39 3.42
N GLY A 280 2.73 -11.59 2.26
CA GLY A 280 1.63 -12.54 2.08
C GLY A 280 1.61 -13.23 0.72
N ASP A 281 2.79 -13.62 0.20
CA ASP A 281 2.91 -14.52 -0.95
C ASP A 281 3.39 -15.90 -0.52
N GLU A 282 2.45 -16.76 -0.12
CA GLU A 282 2.75 -18.16 0.22
C GLU A 282 2.87 -19.05 -1.03
N MET A 283 2.56 -18.49 -2.20
CA MET A 283 2.62 -19.18 -3.48
C MET A 283 4.01 -19.04 -4.14
N ASP A 284 4.92 -18.28 -3.52
CA ASP A 284 6.32 -18.22 -3.91
C ASP A 284 7.04 -19.52 -3.51
N ASP A 285 7.86 -20.07 -4.40
CA ASP A 285 8.64 -21.28 -4.11
C ASP A 285 9.58 -21.07 -2.91
N ASP A 286 10.04 -19.83 -2.69
CA ASP A 286 10.92 -19.44 -1.59
C ASP A 286 10.24 -19.50 -0.23
N TYR A 287 8.92 -19.36 -0.19
CA TYR A 287 8.13 -19.52 1.03
C TYR A 287 8.27 -20.94 1.60
N ARG A 288 8.26 -21.97 0.74
CA ARG A 288 8.42 -23.36 1.18
C ARG A 288 9.76 -23.60 1.85
N PHE A 289 10.82 -22.96 1.37
CA PHE A 289 12.12 -23.06 2.02
C PHE A 289 12.11 -22.37 3.38
N ILE A 290 11.48 -21.19 3.49
CA ILE A 290 11.30 -20.46 4.75
C ILE A 290 10.56 -21.32 5.79
N GLU A 291 9.44 -21.95 5.40
CA GLU A 291 8.63 -22.79 6.29
C GLU A 291 9.41 -23.98 6.86
N ASN A 292 10.31 -24.57 6.06
CA ASN A 292 11.09 -25.74 6.46
C ASN A 292 12.28 -25.44 7.40
N ILE A 293 12.63 -24.17 7.63
CA ILE A 293 13.78 -23.78 8.48
C ILE A 293 13.51 -24.07 9.98
N ASN A 294 12.28 -24.42 10.36
CA ASN A 294 11.88 -24.74 11.73
C ASN A 294 12.32 -23.67 12.76
N ASN A 295 12.23 -22.40 12.35
CA ASN A 295 12.50 -21.25 13.21
C ASN A 295 11.42 -20.18 12.98
N ASN A 296 10.59 -19.97 14.00
CA ASN A 296 9.44 -19.06 13.92
C ASN A 296 9.82 -17.59 13.67
N GLU A 297 11.08 -17.18 13.91
CA GLU A 297 11.52 -15.82 13.54
C GLU A 297 11.40 -15.57 12.02
N TYR A 298 11.51 -16.61 11.19
CA TYR A 298 11.33 -16.44 9.75
C TYR A 298 9.86 -16.29 9.36
N LEU A 299 8.92 -16.78 10.16
CA LEU A 299 7.48 -16.73 9.89
C LEU A 299 6.78 -15.52 10.55
N ARG A 300 7.50 -14.76 11.37
CA ARG A 300 6.95 -13.74 12.28
C ARG A 300 6.10 -12.66 11.59
N ASN A 301 6.51 -12.20 10.41
CA ASN A 301 5.85 -11.09 9.70
C ASN A 301 5.11 -11.57 8.44
N PHE A 302 4.62 -12.82 8.44
CA PHE A 302 3.72 -13.30 7.40
C PHE A 302 2.27 -12.96 7.75
N LYS A 303 1.57 -12.34 6.79
CA LYS A 303 0.19 -11.86 7.00
C LYS A 303 -0.79 -12.99 7.28
N SER A 304 -0.57 -14.19 6.76
CA SER A 304 -1.46 -15.33 6.97
C SER A 304 -1.63 -15.69 8.44
N PHE A 305 -0.56 -15.66 9.23
CA PHE A 305 -0.65 -15.86 10.68
C PHE A 305 -1.31 -14.68 11.40
N GLN A 306 -1.13 -13.46 10.89
CA GLN A 306 -1.77 -12.25 11.43
C GLN A 306 -3.28 -12.24 11.17
N TYR A 307 -3.72 -12.72 10.01
CA TYR A 307 -5.15 -12.87 9.66
C TYR A 307 -5.92 -13.83 10.57
N LEU A 308 -5.23 -14.71 11.30
CA LEU A 308 -5.84 -15.61 12.29
C LEU A 308 -6.04 -14.95 13.66
N GLN A 309 -5.53 -13.74 13.88
CA GLN A 309 -5.61 -13.05 15.17
C GLN A 309 -6.95 -12.31 15.36
N ASN A 310 -7.75 -12.14 14.31
CA ASN A 310 -9.05 -11.48 14.36
C ASN A 310 -10.05 -12.13 13.38
N SER A 311 -11.31 -11.65 13.36
CA SER A 311 -12.36 -12.22 12.50
C SER A 311 -12.29 -11.75 11.05
N ASN A 312 -11.49 -10.72 10.72
CA ASN A 312 -11.56 -10.03 9.43
C ASN A 312 -11.40 -10.99 8.24
N TYR A 313 -10.45 -11.92 8.28
CA TYR A 313 -10.28 -12.89 7.20
C TYR A 313 -11.46 -13.88 7.12
N ASN A 314 -11.96 -14.36 8.26
CA ASN A 314 -13.14 -15.23 8.31
C ASN A 314 -14.41 -14.53 7.81
N ASP A 315 -14.57 -13.24 8.10
CA ASP A 315 -15.68 -12.42 7.63
C ASP A 315 -15.63 -12.24 6.12
N LEU A 316 -14.43 -12.10 5.54
CA LEU A 316 -14.22 -12.09 4.09
C LEU A 316 -14.61 -13.44 3.48
N LEU A 317 -14.14 -14.56 4.05
CA LEU A 317 -14.47 -15.91 3.57
C LEU A 317 -15.99 -16.14 3.58
N SER A 318 -16.64 -15.82 4.71
CA SER A 318 -18.09 -15.93 4.87
C SER A 318 -18.85 -15.13 3.81
N TYR A 319 -18.35 -13.94 3.44
CA TYR A 319 -18.94 -13.13 2.38
C TYR A 319 -18.76 -13.75 0.99
N ILE A 320 -17.54 -14.15 0.61
CA ILE A 320 -17.28 -14.70 -0.74
C ILE A 320 -17.96 -16.05 -0.97
N ASP A 321 -18.22 -16.81 0.09
CA ASP A 321 -18.96 -18.08 0.05
C ASP A 321 -20.48 -17.88 -0.07
N SER A 322 -21.01 -16.73 0.34
CA SER A 322 -22.45 -16.50 0.48
C SER A 322 -23.26 -16.49 -0.84
N ASP A 323 -22.80 -15.76 -1.87
CA ASP A 323 -23.43 -15.70 -3.20
C ASP A 323 -22.41 -15.20 -4.24
N LYS A 324 -22.77 -15.27 -5.52
CA LYS A 324 -22.01 -14.69 -6.64
C LYS A 324 -21.77 -13.19 -6.44
N PHE A 325 -20.56 -12.76 -6.74
CA PHE A 325 -20.15 -11.36 -6.62
C PHE A 325 -19.28 -10.89 -7.78
N GLN A 326 -19.29 -9.57 -7.98
CA GLN A 326 -18.34 -8.83 -8.81
C GLN A 326 -17.30 -8.14 -7.90
N VAL A 327 -16.05 -8.08 -8.35
CA VAL A 327 -14.98 -7.35 -7.67
C VAL A 327 -14.74 -6.01 -8.36
N TYR A 328 -14.70 -4.95 -7.58
CA TYR A 328 -14.20 -3.63 -7.96
C TYR A 328 -12.84 -3.42 -7.29
N ILE A 329 -11.85 -2.99 -8.05
CA ILE A 329 -10.51 -2.64 -7.53
C ILE A 329 -10.35 -1.13 -7.62
N MET A 330 -10.27 -0.46 -6.48
CA MET A 330 -10.10 0.99 -6.37
C MET A 330 -8.85 1.31 -5.58
N GLY A 331 -7.82 1.81 -6.26
CA GLY A 331 -6.60 2.28 -5.61
C GLY A 331 -5.71 1.20 -4.98
N HIS A 332 -6.04 -0.08 -5.10
CA HIS A 332 -5.15 -1.17 -4.68
C HIS A 332 -4.13 -1.49 -5.79
N SER A 333 -2.86 -1.63 -5.42
CA SER A 333 -1.76 -1.90 -6.36
C SER A 333 -1.77 -3.33 -6.91
N CYS A 334 -2.50 -4.23 -6.24
CA CYS A 334 -2.47 -5.67 -6.43
C CYS A 334 -1.05 -6.23 -6.33
N GLY A 335 -0.22 -5.70 -5.43
CA GLY A 335 1.15 -6.17 -5.19
C GLY A 335 1.21 -7.63 -4.70
N LEU A 336 2.41 -8.21 -4.74
CA LEU A 336 2.63 -9.61 -4.31
C LEU A 336 2.49 -9.79 -2.79
N SER A 337 2.64 -8.73 -2.01
CA SER A 337 2.48 -8.77 -0.55
C SER A 337 1.09 -9.22 -0.07
N ASP A 338 0.08 -9.17 -0.95
CA ASP A 338 -1.30 -9.61 -0.67
C ASP A 338 -1.72 -10.84 -1.51
N ARG A 339 -0.78 -11.51 -2.17
CA ARG A 339 -1.06 -12.50 -3.24
C ARG A 339 -1.93 -13.65 -2.80
N THR A 340 -1.66 -14.28 -1.66
CA THR A 340 -2.47 -15.42 -1.18
C THR A 340 -3.94 -15.03 -1.00
N LEU A 341 -4.19 -13.86 -0.40
CA LEU A 341 -5.54 -13.37 -0.15
C LEU A 341 -6.25 -12.97 -1.46
N LEU A 342 -5.59 -12.22 -2.34
CA LEU A 342 -6.16 -11.82 -3.61
C LEU A 342 -6.41 -13.01 -4.54
N ASN A 343 -5.54 -14.02 -4.55
CA ASN A 343 -5.77 -15.28 -5.25
C ASN A 343 -7.05 -15.97 -4.76
N THR A 344 -7.23 -16.07 -3.43
CA THR A 344 -8.42 -16.65 -2.80
C THR A 344 -9.69 -15.98 -3.32
N VAL A 345 -9.72 -14.64 -3.39
CA VAL A 345 -10.87 -13.87 -3.88
C VAL A 345 -11.06 -14.04 -5.39
N PHE A 346 -10.00 -13.83 -6.18
CA PHE A 346 -10.09 -13.74 -7.64
C PHE A 346 -10.36 -15.09 -8.31
N GLU A 347 -9.80 -16.18 -7.79
CA GLU A 347 -10.07 -17.53 -8.27
C GLU A 347 -11.30 -18.17 -7.62
N HIS A 348 -11.94 -17.50 -6.64
CA HIS A 348 -13.16 -18.01 -6.02
C HIS A 348 -14.25 -18.33 -7.06
N ASN A 349 -14.96 -19.43 -6.84
CA ASN A 349 -16.02 -19.88 -7.75
C ASN A 349 -17.15 -18.85 -7.87
N ASN A 350 -17.42 -18.08 -6.82
CA ASN A 350 -18.44 -17.04 -6.81
C ASN A 350 -17.97 -15.69 -7.39
N CYS A 351 -16.67 -15.48 -7.60
CA CYS A 351 -16.16 -14.28 -8.27
C CYS A 351 -16.42 -14.37 -9.77
N ARG A 352 -17.30 -13.51 -10.30
CA ARG A 352 -17.78 -13.57 -11.69
C ARG A 352 -17.18 -12.51 -12.62
N SER A 353 -16.68 -11.41 -12.08
CA SER A 353 -16.14 -10.29 -12.84
C SER A 353 -15.21 -9.45 -11.96
N ILE A 354 -14.16 -8.87 -12.54
CA ILE A 354 -13.18 -8.01 -11.87
C ILE A 354 -13.02 -6.73 -12.70
N LYS A 355 -13.51 -5.61 -12.17
CA LYS A 355 -13.42 -4.28 -12.79
C LYS A 355 -12.38 -3.43 -12.08
N VAL A 356 -11.52 -2.77 -12.85
CA VAL A 356 -10.43 -1.92 -12.32
C VAL A 356 -10.78 -0.45 -12.52
N PHE A 357 -10.63 0.33 -11.44
CA PHE A 357 -10.63 1.78 -11.48
C PHE A 357 -9.19 2.27 -11.48
N TYR A 358 -8.72 2.76 -12.62
CA TYR A 358 -7.32 3.12 -12.83
C TYR A 358 -7.06 4.59 -12.52
N HIS A 359 -5.82 4.94 -12.21
CA HIS A 359 -5.40 6.33 -12.07
C HIS A 359 -5.05 6.91 -13.44
N LEU A 360 -5.72 7.99 -13.83
CA LEU A 360 -5.42 8.77 -15.02
C LEU A 360 -4.55 9.97 -14.64
N LYS A 361 -3.34 10.04 -15.20
CA LYS A 361 -2.38 11.12 -14.95
C LYS A 361 -2.69 12.34 -15.80
N LYS A 362 -2.14 13.49 -15.39
CA LYS A 362 -2.30 14.77 -16.10
C LYS A 362 -1.76 14.76 -17.54
N ASP A 363 -0.78 13.91 -17.83
CA ASP A 363 -0.19 13.73 -19.16
C ASP A 363 -1.02 12.82 -20.08
N GLY A 364 -2.18 12.33 -19.60
CA GLY A 364 -3.07 11.43 -20.33
C GLY A 364 -2.69 9.95 -20.23
N THR A 365 -1.56 9.60 -19.58
CA THR A 365 -1.20 8.20 -19.33
C THR A 365 -1.97 7.62 -18.14
N ASP A 366 -2.07 6.30 -18.07
CA ASP A 366 -2.75 5.61 -16.97
C ASP A 366 -1.96 4.40 -16.46
N ASN A 367 -2.34 3.91 -15.29
CA ASN A 367 -1.74 2.71 -14.67
C ASN A 367 -2.56 1.43 -14.88
N TYR A 368 -3.53 1.40 -15.81
CA TYR A 368 -4.39 0.22 -16.00
C TYR A 368 -3.58 -1.03 -16.32
N THR A 369 -2.65 -0.93 -17.27
CA THR A 369 -1.83 -2.06 -17.71
C THR A 369 -0.97 -2.62 -16.57
N GLU A 370 -0.42 -1.75 -15.72
CA GLU A 370 0.37 -2.14 -14.55
C GLU A 370 -0.48 -2.92 -13.55
N ILE A 371 -1.69 -2.42 -13.23
CA ILE A 371 -2.63 -3.10 -12.34
C ILE A 371 -3.01 -4.48 -12.91
N ILE A 372 -3.32 -4.59 -14.21
CA ILE A 372 -3.65 -5.89 -14.82
C ILE A 372 -2.47 -6.85 -14.78
N GLN A 373 -1.24 -6.38 -15.02
CA GLN A 373 -0.04 -7.20 -14.89
C GLN A 373 0.13 -7.71 -13.44
N ASN A 374 -0.12 -6.86 -12.45
CA ASN A 374 -0.11 -7.23 -11.05
C ASN A 374 -1.19 -8.26 -10.70
N ILE A 375 -2.45 -8.02 -11.11
CA ILE A 375 -3.55 -8.98 -10.99
C ILE A 375 -3.20 -10.31 -11.63
N SER A 376 -2.53 -10.31 -12.78
CA SER A 376 -2.18 -11.55 -13.48
C SER A 376 -1.31 -12.50 -12.65
N ARG A 377 -0.51 -11.98 -11.71
CA ARG A 377 0.35 -12.79 -10.84
C ARG A 377 -0.46 -13.54 -9.76
N HIS A 378 -1.67 -13.08 -9.47
CA HIS A 378 -2.59 -13.70 -8.51
C HIS A 378 -3.43 -14.83 -9.10
N PHE A 379 -3.31 -15.13 -10.40
CA PHE A 379 -4.02 -16.24 -11.04
C PHE A 379 -3.08 -17.42 -11.33
N ASN A 380 -3.45 -18.60 -10.84
CA ASN A 380 -2.89 -19.87 -11.29
C ASN A 380 -3.41 -20.21 -12.69
N LYS A 381 -4.70 -19.98 -12.93
CA LYS A 381 -5.38 -20.31 -14.20
C LYS A 381 -5.56 -19.06 -15.06
N LYS A 382 -4.65 -18.83 -16.01
CA LYS A 382 -4.70 -17.66 -16.91
C LYS A 382 -5.97 -17.58 -17.78
N ALA A 383 -6.64 -18.70 -18.02
CA ALA A 383 -7.94 -18.70 -18.69
C ALA A 383 -9.02 -17.98 -17.84
N LEU A 384 -9.10 -18.30 -16.54
CA LEU A 384 -10.03 -17.63 -15.61
C LEU A 384 -9.73 -16.14 -15.51
N MET A 385 -8.46 -15.76 -15.50
CA MET A 385 -8.06 -14.36 -15.52
C MET A 385 -8.66 -13.60 -16.70
N ARG A 386 -8.49 -14.12 -17.92
CA ARG A 386 -9.02 -13.48 -19.14
C ARG A 386 -10.54 -13.47 -19.21
N GLU A 387 -11.20 -14.44 -18.57
CA GLU A 387 -12.65 -14.52 -18.48
C GLU A 387 -13.24 -13.49 -17.50
N LYS A 388 -12.58 -13.30 -16.35
CA LYS A 388 -13.08 -12.47 -15.24
C LYS A 388 -12.69 -10.99 -15.35
N ILE A 389 -11.52 -10.67 -15.91
CA ILE A 389 -11.06 -9.28 -16.01
C ILE A 389 -11.89 -8.53 -17.06
N VAL A 390 -12.51 -7.44 -16.62
CA VAL A 390 -13.31 -6.55 -17.48
C VAL A 390 -12.40 -5.82 -18.48
N ASN A 391 -12.87 -5.65 -19.72
CA ASN A 391 -12.12 -4.91 -20.74
C ASN A 391 -11.90 -3.43 -20.32
N LYS A 392 -10.74 -2.87 -20.64
CA LYS A 392 -10.41 -1.46 -20.38
C LYS A 392 -11.48 -0.49 -20.89
N THR A 393 -12.11 -0.76 -22.02
CA THR A 393 -13.17 0.09 -22.60
C THR A 393 -14.42 0.21 -21.73
N LEU A 394 -14.61 -0.73 -20.79
CA LEU A 394 -15.69 -0.74 -19.80
C LEU A 394 -15.19 -0.29 -18.40
N CYS A 395 -13.87 -0.13 -18.24
CA CYS A 395 -13.25 0.39 -17.02
C CYS A 395 -13.23 1.93 -17.03
N GLN A 396 -13.03 2.52 -15.86
CA GLN A 396 -13.14 3.97 -15.67
C GLN A 396 -12.01 4.49 -14.79
N PRO A 397 -11.61 5.77 -14.93
CA PRO A 397 -10.66 6.35 -14.01
C PRO A 397 -11.25 6.49 -12.60
N LEU A 398 -10.44 6.27 -11.58
CA LEU A 398 -10.79 6.56 -10.19
C LEU A 398 -10.86 8.09 -10.01
N PRO A 399 -12.01 8.66 -9.57
CA PRO A 399 -12.12 10.10 -9.33
C PRO A 399 -11.06 10.59 -8.34
N GLN A 400 -10.50 11.76 -8.61
CA GLN A 400 -9.56 12.44 -7.72
C GLN A 400 -10.32 13.54 -6.95
N ILE A 401 -10.23 13.52 -5.64
CA ILE A 401 -10.94 14.35 -4.67
C ILE A 401 -9.90 14.91 -3.69
N GLN A 402 -10.14 16.09 -3.14
CA GLN A 402 -9.31 16.63 -2.05
C GLN A 402 -10.12 16.63 -0.75
N LEU A 403 -9.67 15.87 0.25
CA LEU A 403 -10.24 15.97 1.59
C LEU A 403 -9.85 17.29 2.25
N PRO A 404 -10.77 17.93 3.00
CA PRO A 404 -10.48 19.15 3.72
C PRO A 404 -9.55 18.90 4.92
N LEU A 405 -8.67 19.87 5.17
CA LEU A 405 -7.83 19.91 6.37
C LEU A 405 -8.66 20.32 7.60
N LYS A 406 -8.21 19.90 8.78
CA LYS A 406 -8.86 20.16 10.07
C LYS A 406 -8.80 21.61 10.52
#